data_AF-A0A2E0R4B0-F1
#
_entry.id   AF-A0A2E0R4B0-F1
#
_cell.length_a   1.000
_cell.length_b   1.000
_cell.length_c   1.000
_cell.angle_alpha   90.00
_cell.angle_beta   90.00
_cell.angle_gamma   90.00
#
_symmetry.space_group_name_H-M   'P 1'
#
loop_
_entity.id
_entity.type
_entity.pdbx_description
1 polymer ?
#
loop_
_entity_poly.entity_id
_entity_poly.type
_entity_poly.pdbx_seq_one_letter_code
_entity_poly.pdbx_strand_id
1 'polypeptide(L)'
;MNRVPTSCLDRLNQRDFLFIEELILGSPPPGNGLQSLFEERDSLLAILEHDKLFQALIELPYPLGVSPELYFFVMVRRGLKNGGIDDVEVADYVSAVLASHAMGGSGGLADLESPGVDFSYHVDFLYALEGLSDYDRFFLEVECGNHFLVLTGLFPKFLEHRASRRGAPGLGYYEDLARGAFLSAGDHPLADEFAVRSVYPRLADCFSETRRALNLMAQEYLFLGS
;
A
#
# COMPACT_ATOMS: atom_id res chain seq x y z
N MET A 1 5.63 0.58 18.07
CA MET A 1 5.12 -0.13 16.87
C MET A 1 5.78 0.48 15.63
N ASN A 2 6.22 -0.33 14.67
CA ASN A 2 6.83 0.16 13.42
C ASN A 2 5.76 0.88 12.59
N ARG A 3 5.85 2.20 12.46
CA ARG A 3 4.90 3.03 11.70
C ARG A 3 5.25 3.11 10.21
N VAL A 4 6.44 2.64 9.82
CA VAL A 4 6.80 2.44 8.41
C VAL A 4 6.44 1.00 8.02
N PRO A 5 5.62 0.80 6.97
CA PRO A 5 5.31 -0.53 6.47
C PRO A 5 6.58 -1.26 6.02
N THR A 6 6.69 -2.53 6.42
CA THR A 6 7.75 -3.43 5.93
C THR A 6 7.34 -4.03 4.59
N SER A 7 8.32 -4.34 3.74
CA SER A 7 8.13 -4.94 2.41
C SER A 7 7.12 -6.10 2.44
N CYS A 8 6.19 -6.12 1.48
CA CYS A 8 5.29 -7.27 1.31
C CYS A 8 6.07 -8.52 0.90
N LEU A 9 7.11 -8.33 0.09
CA LEU A 9 7.87 -9.42 -0.52
C LEU A 9 8.71 -10.16 0.52
N ASP A 10 9.20 -9.45 1.53
CA ASP A 10 9.89 -10.05 2.69
C ASP A 10 8.93 -10.72 3.68
N ARG A 11 7.62 -10.42 3.57
CA ARG A 11 6.57 -10.93 4.48
C ARG A 11 5.73 -12.04 3.87
N LEU A 12 6.04 -12.47 2.65
CA LEU A 12 5.43 -13.66 2.05
C LEU A 12 5.70 -14.87 2.94
N ASN A 13 4.65 -15.64 3.21
CA ASN A 13 4.72 -16.76 4.13
C ASN A 13 4.54 -18.10 3.41
N GLN A 14 4.71 -19.20 4.15
CA GLN A 14 4.63 -20.54 3.57
C GLN A 14 3.30 -20.84 2.86
N ARG A 15 2.18 -20.25 3.29
CA ARG A 15 0.88 -20.44 2.63
C ARG A 15 0.87 -19.84 1.23
N ASP A 16 1.52 -18.69 1.05
CA ASP A 16 1.65 -18.01 -0.24
C ASP A 16 2.44 -18.88 -1.22
N PHE A 17 3.57 -19.43 -0.78
CA PHE A 17 4.39 -20.31 -1.61
C PHE A 17 3.65 -21.61 -1.96
N LEU A 18 2.95 -22.23 -1.00
CA LEU A 18 2.15 -23.43 -1.28
C LEU A 18 1.03 -23.17 -2.29
N PHE A 19 0.36 -22.01 -2.18
CA PHE A 19 -0.67 -21.61 -3.15
C PHE A 19 -0.09 -21.43 -4.55
N ILE A 20 1.06 -20.75 -4.66
CA ILE A 20 1.75 -20.55 -5.94
C ILE A 20 2.21 -21.88 -6.54
N GLU A 21 2.78 -22.79 -5.72
CA GLU A 21 3.19 -24.12 -6.16
C GLU A 21 2.00 -24.95 -6.66
N GLU A 22 0.89 -24.97 -5.92
CA GLU A 22 -0.35 -25.66 -6.32
C GLU A 22 -0.87 -25.13 -7.65
N LEU A 23 -0.86 -23.80 -7.84
CA LEU A 23 -1.30 -23.16 -9.07
C LEU A 23 -0.44 -23.52 -10.28
N ILE A 24 0.89 -23.56 -10.10
CA ILE A 24 1.83 -23.84 -11.20
C ILE A 24 1.85 -25.33 -11.55
N LEU A 25 1.82 -26.21 -10.54
CA LEU A 25 2.01 -27.66 -10.69
C LEU A 25 0.69 -28.45 -10.82
N GLY A 26 -0.46 -27.84 -10.49
CA GLY A 26 -1.80 -28.42 -10.69
C GLY A 26 -2.16 -29.58 -9.76
N SER A 27 -1.34 -29.88 -8.75
CA SER A 27 -1.55 -30.89 -7.71
C SER A 27 -0.63 -30.60 -6.51
N PRO A 28 -0.96 -31.03 -5.27
CA PRO A 28 -0.08 -30.83 -4.12
C PRO A 28 1.30 -31.45 -4.42
N PRO A 29 2.37 -30.63 -4.45
CA PRO A 29 3.67 -31.11 -4.91
C PRO A 29 4.23 -32.13 -3.91
N PRO A 30 4.86 -33.23 -4.36
CA PRO A 30 5.58 -34.14 -3.47
C PRO A 30 6.98 -33.63 -3.07
N GLY A 31 7.28 -32.33 -3.19
CA GLY A 31 8.57 -31.77 -2.77
C GLY A 31 8.82 -30.32 -3.18
N ASN A 32 9.94 -29.77 -2.68
CA ASN A 32 10.42 -28.38 -2.74
C ASN A 32 10.83 -27.90 -4.17
N GLY A 33 10.07 -28.24 -5.20
CA GLY A 33 10.47 -28.06 -6.60
C GLY A 33 10.70 -26.61 -7.04
N LEU A 34 10.04 -25.64 -6.40
CA LEU A 34 10.18 -24.22 -6.75
C LEU A 34 10.91 -23.39 -5.68
N GLN A 35 11.43 -24.03 -4.64
CA GLN A 35 12.06 -23.33 -3.52
C GLN A 35 13.24 -22.44 -3.96
N SER A 36 14.06 -22.92 -4.90
CA SER A 36 15.18 -22.14 -5.45
C SER A 36 14.71 -20.92 -6.27
N LEU A 37 13.50 -20.95 -6.85
CA LEU A 37 12.93 -19.81 -7.58
C LEU A 37 12.34 -18.76 -6.64
N PHE A 38 11.89 -19.17 -5.45
CA PHE A 38 11.42 -18.24 -4.42
C PHE A 38 12.56 -17.54 -3.68
N GLU A 39 13.74 -18.16 -3.62
CA GLU A 39 14.96 -17.56 -3.05
C GLU A 39 15.56 -16.46 -3.94
N GLU A 40 15.42 -16.58 -5.26
CA GLU A 40 15.91 -15.59 -6.22
C GLU A 40 14.87 -14.50 -6.49
N ARG A 41 15.25 -13.25 -6.25
CA ARG A 41 14.35 -12.09 -6.30
C ARG A 41 13.68 -11.90 -7.66
N ASP A 42 14.44 -11.98 -8.74
CA ASP A 42 13.93 -11.77 -10.10
C ASP A 42 13.01 -12.91 -10.54
N SER A 43 13.35 -14.14 -10.15
CA SER A 43 12.52 -15.33 -10.39
C SER A 43 11.19 -15.25 -9.63
N LEU A 44 11.22 -14.83 -8.36
CA LEU A 44 10.01 -14.59 -7.58
C LEU A 44 9.14 -13.50 -8.24
N LEU A 45 9.73 -12.37 -8.64
CA LEU A 45 8.97 -11.30 -9.31
C LEU A 45 8.33 -11.78 -10.61
N ALA A 46 9.04 -12.55 -11.43
CA ALA A 46 8.49 -13.11 -12.66
C ALA A 46 7.28 -14.04 -12.40
N ILE A 47 7.31 -14.80 -11.31
CA ILE A 47 6.18 -15.64 -10.88
C ILE A 47 5.01 -14.76 -10.40
N LEU A 48 5.29 -13.74 -9.59
CA LEU A 48 4.27 -12.85 -9.04
C LEU A 48 3.56 -12.02 -10.11
N GLU A 49 4.23 -11.71 -11.21
CA GLU A 49 3.67 -10.98 -12.35
C GLU A 49 2.92 -11.87 -13.36
N HIS A 50 2.88 -13.18 -13.14
CA HIS A 50 2.29 -14.11 -14.09
C HIS A 50 0.75 -14.01 -14.16
N ASP A 51 0.18 -13.92 -15.37
CA ASP A 51 -1.26 -13.73 -15.59
C ASP A 51 -2.13 -14.78 -14.88
N LYS A 52 -1.69 -16.04 -14.86
CA LYS A 52 -2.42 -17.12 -14.16
C LYS A 52 -2.55 -16.86 -12.66
N LEU A 53 -1.52 -16.30 -12.02
CA LEU A 53 -1.56 -16.00 -10.58
C LEU A 53 -2.56 -14.88 -10.31
N PHE A 54 -2.53 -13.84 -11.14
CA PHE A 54 -3.51 -12.77 -11.06
C PHE A 54 -4.95 -13.28 -11.22
N GLN A 55 -5.22 -14.11 -12.24
CA GLN A 55 -6.55 -14.70 -12.45
C GLN A 55 -6.99 -15.59 -11.27
N ALA A 56 -6.09 -16.42 -10.76
CA ALA A 56 -6.39 -17.26 -9.60
C ALA A 56 -6.75 -16.42 -8.37
N LEU A 57 -6.04 -15.30 -8.12
CA LEU A 57 -6.30 -14.44 -6.97
C LEU A 57 -7.63 -13.70 -7.04
N ILE A 58 -8.08 -13.26 -8.23
CA ILE A 58 -9.38 -12.58 -8.39
C ILE A 58 -10.56 -13.56 -8.35
N GLU A 59 -10.34 -14.82 -8.75
CA GLU A 59 -11.36 -15.88 -8.74
C GLU A 59 -11.50 -16.57 -7.38
N LEU A 60 -10.66 -16.23 -6.39
CA LEU A 60 -10.70 -16.84 -5.06
C LEU A 60 -12.09 -16.62 -4.42
N PRO A 61 -12.85 -17.71 -4.15
CA PRO A 61 -14.21 -17.60 -3.61
C PRO A 61 -14.24 -17.16 -2.13
N TYR A 62 -13.08 -17.08 -1.46
CA TYR A 62 -12.93 -16.61 -0.08
C TYR A 62 -11.60 -15.88 0.10
N PRO A 63 -11.54 -14.74 0.82
CA PRO A 63 -10.33 -13.93 1.01
C PRO A 63 -9.27 -14.55 1.95
N LEU A 64 -9.27 -15.86 2.20
CA LEU A 64 -8.50 -16.50 3.30
C LEU A 64 -7.53 -17.61 2.87
N GLY A 65 -7.28 -17.78 1.56
CA GLY A 65 -6.31 -18.75 1.05
C GLY A 65 -4.85 -18.25 1.02
N VAL A 66 -4.65 -16.93 1.01
CA VAL A 66 -3.35 -16.26 0.81
C VAL A 66 -3.18 -15.11 1.80
N SER A 67 -1.96 -14.63 1.95
CA SER A 67 -1.66 -13.45 2.76
C SER A 67 -2.16 -12.16 2.10
N PRO A 68 -2.51 -11.12 2.90
CA PRO A 68 -2.74 -9.78 2.39
C PRO A 68 -1.54 -9.25 1.60
N GLU A 69 -0.32 -9.59 2.01
CA GLU A 69 0.91 -9.15 1.37
C GLU A 69 1.03 -9.67 -0.06
N LEU A 70 0.76 -10.96 -0.29
CA LEU A 70 0.72 -11.55 -1.63
C LEU A 70 -0.39 -10.91 -2.46
N TYR A 71 -1.60 -10.83 -1.89
CA TYR A 71 -2.77 -10.30 -2.59
C TYR A 71 -2.52 -8.85 -3.05
N PHE A 72 -2.20 -7.94 -2.14
CA PHE A 72 -1.99 -6.54 -2.49
C PHE A 72 -0.79 -6.35 -3.41
N PHE A 73 0.31 -7.11 -3.24
CA PHE A 73 1.44 -7.01 -4.15
C PHE A 73 1.06 -7.30 -5.60
N VAL A 74 0.39 -8.43 -5.85
CA VAL A 74 0.00 -8.80 -7.22
C VAL A 74 -0.99 -7.80 -7.83
N MET A 75 -1.99 -7.37 -7.06
CA MET A 75 -3.01 -6.43 -7.53
C MET A 75 -2.43 -5.04 -7.82
N VAL A 76 -1.65 -4.49 -6.89
CA VAL A 76 -1.01 -3.17 -7.05
C VAL A 76 0.01 -3.20 -8.16
N ARG A 77 0.89 -4.21 -8.21
CA ARG A 77 1.92 -4.31 -9.26
C ARG A 77 1.30 -4.34 -10.66
N ARG A 78 0.22 -5.11 -10.85
CA ARG A 78 -0.53 -5.14 -12.11
C ARG A 78 -1.16 -3.78 -12.41
N GLY A 79 -1.82 -3.16 -11.43
CA GLY A 79 -2.45 -1.85 -11.57
C GLY A 79 -1.46 -0.75 -11.95
N LEU A 80 -0.31 -0.69 -11.26
CA LEU A 80 0.74 0.28 -11.52
C LEU A 80 1.37 0.10 -12.91
N LYS A 81 1.67 -1.14 -13.33
CA LYS A 81 2.17 -1.41 -14.69
C LYS A 81 1.17 -0.98 -15.77
N ASN A 82 -0.12 -1.24 -15.56
CA ASN A 82 -1.17 -0.76 -16.47
C ASN A 82 -1.26 0.78 -16.50
N GLY A 83 -0.94 1.44 -15.39
CA GLY A 83 -0.82 2.90 -15.27
C GLY A 83 0.50 3.48 -15.79
N GLY A 84 1.41 2.65 -16.31
CA GLY A 84 2.73 3.08 -16.82
C GLY A 84 3.82 3.25 -15.75
N ILE A 85 3.57 2.81 -14.52
CA ILE A 85 4.55 2.83 -13.43
C ILE A 85 5.20 1.44 -13.33
N ASP A 86 6.45 1.33 -13.78
CA ASP A 86 7.25 0.11 -13.69
C ASP A 86 8.35 0.22 -12.63
N ASP A 87 7.93 0.49 -11.38
CA ASP A 87 8.82 0.56 -10.22
C ASP A 87 8.40 -0.48 -9.19
N VAL A 88 9.26 -1.47 -8.94
CA VAL A 88 8.98 -2.59 -8.04
C VAL A 88 8.98 -2.14 -6.59
N GLU A 89 9.88 -1.23 -6.19
CA GLU A 89 9.97 -0.76 -4.80
C GLU A 89 8.77 0.11 -4.44
N VAL A 90 8.32 0.97 -5.36
CA VAL A 90 7.08 1.74 -5.20
C VAL A 90 5.89 0.80 -5.12
N ALA A 91 5.80 -0.20 -6.01
CA ALA A 91 4.72 -1.19 -5.96
C ALA A 91 4.70 -1.95 -4.64
N ASP A 92 5.85 -2.41 -4.16
CA ASP A 92 5.99 -3.12 -2.90
C ASP A 92 5.60 -2.25 -1.69
N TYR A 93 6.08 -1.00 -1.64
CA TYR A 93 5.73 -0.07 -0.56
C TYR A 93 4.23 0.23 -0.53
N VAL A 94 3.63 0.57 -1.68
CA VAL A 94 2.18 0.83 -1.78
C VAL A 94 1.39 -0.40 -1.35
N SER A 95 1.82 -1.59 -1.76
CA SER A 95 1.19 -2.85 -1.36
C SER A 95 1.27 -3.08 0.15
N ALA A 96 2.42 -2.77 0.76
CA ALA A 96 2.64 -2.89 2.20
C ALA A 96 1.74 -1.93 2.99
N VAL A 97 1.54 -0.70 2.49
CA VAL A 97 0.59 0.26 3.04
C VAL A 97 -0.83 -0.32 3.02
N LEU A 98 -1.28 -0.86 1.89
CA LEU A 98 -2.62 -1.43 1.76
C LEU A 98 -2.81 -2.68 2.64
N ALA A 99 -1.83 -3.57 2.67
CA ALA A 99 -1.84 -4.78 3.51
C ALA A 99 -1.91 -4.42 5.00
N SER A 100 -1.14 -3.43 5.44
CA SER A 100 -1.17 -2.92 6.81
C SER A 100 -2.55 -2.35 7.15
N HIS A 101 -3.12 -1.54 6.25
CA HIS A 101 -4.44 -0.93 6.44
C HIS A 101 -5.56 -1.99 6.51
N ALA A 102 -5.53 -3.01 5.65
CA ALA A 102 -6.54 -4.07 5.60
C ALA A 102 -6.57 -4.94 6.86
N MET A 103 -5.42 -5.15 7.51
CA MET A 103 -5.30 -5.96 8.73
C MET A 103 -5.75 -5.23 10.01
N GLY A 104 -6.43 -4.09 9.88
CA GLY A 104 -6.87 -3.27 11.01
C GLY A 104 -5.77 -2.33 11.52
N GLY A 105 -4.75 -2.08 10.71
CA GLY A 105 -3.67 -1.14 10.99
C GLY A 105 -4.11 0.32 10.89
N SER A 106 -5.03 0.74 11.76
CA SER A 106 -4.99 2.10 12.29
C SER A 106 -3.90 2.23 13.37
N GLY A 107 -2.99 1.25 13.53
CA GLY A 107 -2.04 1.20 14.66
C GLY A 107 -1.06 2.39 14.77
N GLY A 108 -0.97 3.27 13.77
CA GLY A 108 -0.30 4.56 13.89
C GLY A 108 -1.20 5.65 14.45
N LEU A 109 -2.37 5.83 13.82
CA LEU A 109 -3.34 6.89 14.13
C LEU A 109 -4.20 6.58 15.34
N ALA A 110 -4.68 5.35 15.52
CA ALA A 110 -5.47 4.91 16.69
C ALA A 110 -4.69 5.03 18.01
N ASP A 111 -3.36 4.87 17.97
CA ASP A 111 -2.48 5.12 19.12
C ASP A 111 -2.34 6.63 19.41
N LEU A 112 -2.59 7.48 18.41
CA LEU A 112 -2.62 8.95 18.49
C LEU A 112 -4.05 9.51 18.59
N GLU A 113 -5.08 8.67 18.44
CA GLU A 113 -6.49 9.02 18.49
C GLU A 113 -6.84 9.38 19.94
N SER A 114 -6.56 10.63 20.29
CA SER A 114 -7.21 11.27 21.41
C SER A 114 -8.71 11.41 21.11
N PRO A 115 -9.60 11.36 22.12
CA PRO A 115 -11.03 11.54 21.88
C PRO A 115 -11.30 12.87 21.16
N GLY A 116 -11.75 12.81 19.90
CA GLY A 116 -12.10 13.98 19.09
C GLY A 116 -11.21 14.28 17.88
N VAL A 117 -10.16 13.50 17.63
CA VAL A 117 -9.29 13.62 16.45
C VAL A 117 -9.82 12.72 15.32
N ASP A 118 -10.14 13.27 14.16
CA ASP A 118 -10.56 12.54 12.96
C ASP A 118 -9.53 12.77 11.86
N PHE A 119 -8.57 11.86 11.75
CA PHE A 119 -7.50 11.92 10.75
C PHE A 119 -7.97 11.87 9.29
N SER A 120 -9.29 11.77 9.05
CA SER A 120 -9.87 12.15 7.77
C SER A 120 -9.68 13.64 7.42
N TYR A 121 -9.28 14.49 8.37
CA TYR A 121 -8.99 15.91 8.19
C TYR A 121 -7.50 16.19 8.38
N HIS A 122 -6.91 16.91 7.43
CA HIS A 122 -5.51 17.33 7.50
C HIS A 122 -5.20 18.23 8.71
N VAL A 123 -6.15 19.07 9.15
CA VAL A 123 -5.93 19.96 10.30
C VAL A 123 -5.53 19.20 11.56
N ASP A 124 -6.05 17.99 11.72
CA ASP A 124 -5.75 17.13 12.87
C ASP A 124 -4.31 16.61 12.84
N PHE A 125 -3.75 16.36 11.65
CA PHE A 125 -2.32 16.09 11.48
C PHE A 125 -1.47 17.31 11.80
N LEU A 126 -1.88 18.51 11.37
CA LEU A 126 -1.14 19.74 11.69
C LEU A 126 -1.09 20.01 13.19
N TYR A 127 -2.21 19.82 13.89
CA TYR A 127 -2.26 19.91 15.35
C TYR A 127 -1.38 18.86 16.01
N ALA A 128 -1.39 17.62 15.52
CA ALA A 128 -0.55 16.55 16.06
C ALA A 128 0.94 16.79 15.83
N LEU A 129 1.33 17.54 14.79
CA LEU A 129 2.73 17.91 14.51
C LEU A 129 3.28 18.99 15.46
N GLU A 130 2.41 19.79 16.10
CA GLU A 130 2.86 20.87 16.98
C GLU A 130 3.55 20.33 18.25
N GLY A 131 4.83 20.66 18.41
CA GLY A 131 5.61 20.31 19.60
C GLY A 131 6.19 18.90 19.62
N LEU A 132 6.09 18.14 18.52
CA LEU A 132 6.75 16.85 18.38
C LEU A 132 8.27 16.96 18.22
N SER A 133 8.96 15.90 18.61
CA SER A 133 10.38 15.71 18.28
C SER A 133 10.54 15.45 16.77
N ASP A 134 11.73 15.72 16.22
CA ASP A 134 12.04 15.42 14.81
C ASP A 134 11.82 13.93 14.48
N TYR A 135 12.08 13.04 15.45
CA TYR A 135 11.83 11.60 15.34
C TYR A 135 10.35 11.28 15.19
N ASP A 136 9.50 11.81 16.08
CA ASP A 136 8.05 11.55 16.03
C ASP A 136 7.40 12.20 14.81
N ARG A 137 7.92 13.35 14.38
CA ARG A 137 7.50 14.05 13.17
C ARG A 137 7.68 13.19 11.93
N PHE A 138 8.83 12.51 11.77
CA PHE A 138 9.04 11.60 10.64
C PHE A 138 7.92 10.56 10.53
N PHE A 139 7.61 9.87 11.63
CA PHE A 139 6.57 8.84 11.58
C PHE A 139 5.17 9.40 11.36
N LEU A 140 4.88 10.60 11.85
CA LEU A 140 3.60 11.25 11.60
C LEU A 140 3.47 11.70 10.13
N GLU A 141 4.56 12.14 9.51
CA GLU A 141 4.61 12.44 8.07
C GLU A 141 4.41 11.18 7.22
N VAL A 142 5.06 10.06 7.57
CA VAL A 142 4.83 8.77 6.91
C VAL A 142 3.37 8.33 7.03
N GLU A 143 2.81 8.40 8.24
CA GLU A 143 1.42 8.02 8.47
C GLU A 143 0.44 8.93 7.72
N CYS A 144 0.70 10.23 7.68
CA CYS A 144 -0.07 11.20 6.89
C CYS A 144 -0.05 10.82 5.40
N GLY A 145 1.13 10.58 4.82
CA GLY A 145 1.28 10.17 3.43
C GLY A 145 0.54 8.87 3.12
N ASN A 146 0.71 7.86 3.97
CA ASN A 146 0.06 6.56 3.83
C ASN A 146 -1.47 6.66 3.95
N HIS A 147 -1.97 7.40 4.93
CA HIS A 147 -3.40 7.61 5.15
C HIS A 147 -4.04 8.26 3.92
N PHE A 148 -3.45 9.34 3.41
CA PHE A 148 -4.00 10.02 2.24
C PHE A 148 -3.78 9.25 0.94
N LEU A 149 -2.75 8.42 0.81
CA LEU A 149 -2.63 7.46 -0.28
C LEU A 149 -3.81 6.48 -0.30
N VAL A 150 -4.14 5.87 0.84
CA VAL A 150 -5.28 4.95 0.95
C VAL A 150 -6.60 5.69 0.70
N LEU A 151 -6.80 6.83 1.34
CA LEU A 151 -8.05 7.59 1.25
C LEU A 151 -8.33 8.07 -0.18
N THR A 152 -7.32 8.64 -0.84
CA THR A 152 -7.44 9.14 -2.22
C THR A 152 -7.41 8.00 -3.25
N GLY A 153 -6.72 6.89 -2.93
CA GLY A 153 -6.49 5.73 -3.81
C GLY A 153 -7.61 4.68 -3.79
N LEU A 154 -8.23 4.42 -2.64
CA LEU A 154 -9.31 3.43 -2.52
C LEU A 154 -10.68 4.07 -2.35
N PHE A 155 -10.77 5.27 -1.75
CA PHE A 155 -12.04 5.90 -1.40
C PHE A 155 -12.24 7.30 -2.01
N PRO A 156 -11.98 7.51 -3.32
CA PRO A 156 -12.05 8.85 -3.93
C PRO A 156 -13.45 9.48 -3.84
N LYS A 157 -14.52 8.66 -3.99
CA LYS A 157 -15.91 9.14 -3.91
C LYS A 157 -16.24 9.73 -2.54
N PHE A 158 -15.65 9.22 -1.46
CA PHE A 158 -15.87 9.76 -0.12
C PHE A 158 -15.42 11.23 -0.02
N LEU A 159 -14.26 11.54 -0.59
CA LEU A 159 -13.72 12.90 -0.65
C LEU A 159 -14.58 13.82 -1.54
N GLU A 160 -15.03 13.35 -2.70
CA GLU A 160 -15.90 14.11 -3.60
C GLU A 160 -17.27 14.46 -2.97
N HIS A 161 -17.90 13.48 -2.31
CA HIS A 161 -19.15 13.69 -1.59
C HIS A 161 -18.99 14.67 -0.42
N ARG A 162 -17.83 14.65 0.25
CA ARG A 162 -17.52 15.57 1.34
C ARG A 162 -17.25 16.99 0.82
N ALA A 163 -16.46 17.15 -0.23
CA ALA A 163 -16.17 18.44 -0.84
C ALA A 163 -17.45 19.15 -1.31
N SER A 164 -18.34 18.42 -1.98
CA SER A 164 -19.62 18.95 -2.47
C SER A 164 -20.62 19.33 -1.37
N ARG A 165 -20.62 18.64 -0.22
CA ARG A 165 -21.58 18.90 0.87
C ARG A 165 -21.09 19.83 1.97
N ARG A 166 -19.77 19.86 2.24
CA ARG A 166 -19.20 20.56 3.40
C ARG A 166 -18.20 21.65 3.05
N GLY A 167 -17.97 21.92 1.76
CA GLY A 167 -16.94 22.87 1.31
C GLY A 167 -15.52 22.44 1.70
N ALA A 168 -15.32 21.14 1.97
CA ALA A 168 -14.01 20.58 2.28
C ALA A 168 -13.08 20.65 1.07
N PRO A 169 -11.75 20.65 1.27
CA PRO A 169 -10.80 20.63 0.16
C PRO A 169 -11.06 19.46 -0.80
N GLY A 170 -10.82 19.70 -2.09
CA GLY A 170 -10.99 18.68 -3.13
C GLY A 170 -9.85 17.67 -3.14
N LEU A 171 -9.95 16.67 -4.03
CA LEU A 171 -8.97 15.58 -4.16
C LEU A 171 -7.53 16.07 -4.34
N GLY A 172 -7.32 17.06 -5.21
CA GLY A 172 -5.98 17.61 -5.49
C GLY A 172 -5.27 18.19 -4.26
N TYR A 173 -6.02 18.76 -3.30
CA TYR A 173 -5.43 19.25 -2.05
C TYR A 173 -4.82 18.10 -1.22
N TYR A 174 -5.53 16.97 -1.13
CA TYR A 174 -5.05 15.81 -0.39
C TYR A 174 -3.93 15.07 -1.15
N GLU A 175 -3.92 15.12 -2.48
CA GLU A 175 -2.79 14.64 -3.28
C GLU A 175 -1.52 15.45 -2.96
N ASP A 176 -1.59 16.79 -3.05
CA ASP A 176 -0.44 17.66 -2.78
C ASP A 176 0.08 17.50 -1.34
N LEU A 177 -0.84 17.29 -0.40
CA LEU A 177 -0.51 17.02 0.99
C LEU A 177 0.27 15.70 1.14
N ALA A 178 -0.23 14.60 0.58
CA ALA A 178 0.41 13.30 0.67
C ALA A 178 1.81 13.34 0.02
N ARG A 179 1.93 14.00 -1.14
CA ARG A 179 3.20 14.22 -1.83
C ARG A 179 4.19 14.98 -0.95
N GLY A 180 3.75 16.07 -0.33
CA GLY A 180 4.58 16.85 0.60
C GLY A 180 5.04 16.03 1.81
N ALA A 181 4.16 15.20 2.37
CA ALA A 181 4.49 14.32 3.49
C ALA A 181 5.56 13.28 3.11
N PHE A 182 5.42 12.63 1.94
CA PHE A 182 6.45 11.70 1.46
C PHE A 182 7.78 12.37 1.17
N LEU A 183 7.79 13.55 0.53
CA LEU A 183 9.02 14.30 0.28
C LEU A 183 9.73 14.67 1.59
N SER A 184 8.99 15.22 2.56
CA SER A 184 9.53 15.58 3.87
C SER A 184 10.08 14.37 4.63
N ALA A 185 9.32 13.27 4.66
CA ALA A 185 9.77 12.02 5.27
C ALA A 185 11.00 11.44 4.56
N GLY A 186 11.11 11.58 3.23
CA GLY A 186 12.21 11.07 2.41
C GLY A 186 13.52 11.83 2.62
N ASP A 187 13.44 13.11 2.97
CA ASP A 187 14.60 13.94 3.30
C ASP A 187 15.14 13.66 4.72
N HIS A 188 14.31 13.09 5.60
CA HIS A 188 14.69 12.79 6.98
C HIS A 188 15.82 11.72 7.08
N PRO A 189 16.74 11.79 8.06
CA PRO A 189 17.79 10.77 8.24
C PRO A 189 17.28 9.34 8.45
N LEU A 190 16.12 9.18 9.10
CA LEU A 190 15.50 7.86 9.32
C LEU A 190 15.06 7.18 8.02
N ALA A 191 14.92 7.92 6.91
CA ALA A 191 14.54 7.34 5.64
C ALA A 191 15.54 6.28 5.14
N ASP A 192 16.82 6.41 5.51
CA ASP A 192 17.83 5.38 5.21
C ASP A 192 17.65 4.13 6.06
N GLU A 193 17.33 4.29 7.35
CA GLU A 193 17.14 3.18 8.29
C GLU A 193 15.98 2.26 7.87
N PHE A 194 14.91 2.85 7.32
CA PHE A 194 13.76 2.12 6.82
C PHE A 194 13.82 1.79 5.31
N ALA A 195 14.94 2.07 4.64
CA ALA A 195 15.13 1.86 3.20
C ALA A 195 14.06 2.55 2.30
N VAL A 196 13.55 3.70 2.73
CA VAL A 196 12.51 4.48 2.02
C VAL A 196 13.02 5.78 1.39
N ARG A 197 14.28 6.18 1.65
CA ARG A 197 14.87 7.42 1.12
C ARG A 197 14.70 7.56 -0.39
N SER A 198 14.89 6.48 -1.14
CA SER A 198 14.77 6.51 -2.58
C SER A 198 13.31 6.36 -3.05
N VAL A 199 12.47 5.65 -2.29
CA VAL A 199 11.09 5.30 -2.64
C VAL A 199 10.15 6.50 -2.51
N TYR A 200 10.26 7.27 -1.43
CA TYR A 200 9.33 8.36 -1.15
C TYR A 200 9.34 9.48 -2.20
N PRO A 201 10.49 9.98 -2.68
CA PRO A 201 10.50 10.96 -3.77
C PRO A 201 9.87 10.42 -5.05
N ARG A 202 10.17 9.16 -5.42
CA ARG A 202 9.60 8.54 -6.63
C ARG A 202 8.09 8.34 -6.51
N LEU A 203 7.61 7.90 -5.35
CA LEU A 203 6.17 7.79 -5.06
C LEU A 203 5.49 9.16 -5.06
N ALA A 204 6.13 10.20 -4.54
CA ALA A 204 5.61 11.56 -4.59
C ALA A 204 5.54 12.11 -6.03
N ASP A 205 6.51 11.76 -6.88
CA ASP A 205 6.53 12.16 -8.29
C ASP A 205 5.41 11.48 -9.10
N CYS A 206 5.19 10.18 -8.91
CA CYS A 206 4.14 9.42 -9.59
C CYS A 206 2.85 9.26 -8.77
N PHE A 207 2.61 10.14 -7.78
CA PHE A 207 1.52 9.95 -6.83
C PHE A 207 0.14 9.97 -7.49
N SER A 208 -0.09 10.91 -8.42
CA SER A 208 -1.38 11.05 -9.10
C SER A 208 -1.68 9.83 -9.98
N GLU A 209 -0.67 9.29 -10.67
CA GLU A 209 -0.74 8.07 -11.48
C GLU A 209 -0.97 6.84 -10.59
N THR A 210 -0.22 6.73 -9.48
CA THR A 210 -0.36 5.68 -8.47
C THR A 210 -1.79 5.65 -7.94
N ARG A 211 -2.31 6.80 -7.50
CA ARG A 211 -3.68 6.93 -7.00
C ARG A 211 -4.71 6.52 -8.06
N ARG A 212 -4.56 6.96 -9.31
CA ARG A 212 -5.48 6.58 -10.40
C ARG A 212 -5.47 5.07 -10.65
N ALA A 213 -4.29 4.46 -10.65
CA ALA A 213 -4.15 3.01 -10.77
C ALA A 213 -4.83 2.28 -9.60
N LEU A 214 -4.66 2.78 -8.36
CA LEU A 214 -5.34 2.24 -7.20
C LEU A 214 -6.87 2.40 -7.28
N ASN A 215 -7.37 3.54 -7.77
CA ASN A 215 -8.81 3.78 -7.95
C ASN A 215 -9.42 2.76 -8.92
N LEU A 216 -8.76 2.51 -10.05
CA LEU A 216 -9.20 1.55 -11.06
C LEU A 216 -9.19 0.13 -10.49
N MET A 217 -8.06 -0.27 -9.90
CA MET A 217 -7.94 -1.57 -9.22
C MET A 217 -9.03 -1.77 -8.16
N ALA A 218 -9.31 -0.75 -7.35
CA ALA A 218 -10.32 -0.86 -6.31
C ALA A 218 -11.74 -1.02 -6.89
N GLN A 219 -12.06 -0.30 -7.96
CA GLN A 219 -13.33 -0.44 -8.68
C GLN A 219 -13.49 -1.81 -9.32
N GLU A 220 -12.41 -2.36 -9.87
CA GLU A 220 -12.44 -3.63 -10.60
C GLU A 220 -12.37 -4.86 -9.68
N TYR A 221 -11.71 -4.78 -8.53
CA TYR A 221 -11.37 -5.98 -7.76
C TYR A 221 -11.74 -5.94 -6.27
N LEU A 222 -11.92 -4.74 -5.68
CA LEU A 222 -12.22 -4.61 -4.25
C LEU A 222 -13.69 -4.30 -3.98
N PHE A 223 -14.36 -3.58 -4.88
CA PHE A 223 -15.74 -3.13 -4.71
C PHE A 223 -16.76 -3.79 -5.63
N LEU A 224 -16.43 -4.94 -6.24
CA LEU A 224 -17.41 -5.76 -6.97
C LEU A 224 -18.38 -6.46 -6.00
N GLY A 225 -19.36 -5.68 -5.56
CA GLY A 225 -20.42 -6.05 -4.63
C GLY A 225 -21.36 -4.87 -4.39
N SER A 226 -21.94 -4.33 -5.47
CA SER A 226 -23.10 -3.44 -5.40
C SER A 226 -24.07 -3.75 -6.52
#